data_AF-A0A944ML87-F1
#
_entry.id   AF-A0A944ML87-F1
#
_cell.length_a   1.000
_cell.length_b   1.000
_cell.length_c   1.000
_cell.angle_alpha   90.00
_cell.angle_beta   90.00
_cell.angle_gamma   90.00
#
_symmetry.space_group_name_H-M   'P 1'
#
loop_
_entity.id
_entity.type
_entity.pdbx_description
1 polymer ?
#
loop_
_entity_poly.entity_id
_entity_poly.type
_entity_poly.pdbx_seq_one_letter_code
_entity_poly.pdbx_strand_id
1 'polypeptide(L)'
;MSRAVGSFPESLDDDLLDELAADYADIYLNHSLQASPLESVWLDEEHLTCQESMFQVRAWYELYGLMAEDWRIRPDDDLVLQLQFVSYLFSNQKSEKHLQDAARFMDEHLLRWLADFSHRVASRSATPYFAGVALLTAAYCEELRDLLAVVIGQPRPSPEEIAERMKPNAPKQEVSLSYMPGMGPAV
;
A
#
# COMPACT_ATOMS: atom_id res chain seq x y z
N MET A 1 -14.07 12.93 -10.43
CA MET A 1 -13.15 12.42 -11.47
C MET A 1 -13.14 13.27 -12.74
N SER A 2 -14.27 13.48 -13.41
CA SER A 2 -14.31 14.22 -14.71
C SER A 2 -13.64 15.60 -14.68
N ARG A 3 -13.76 16.33 -13.57
CA ARG A 3 -13.15 17.65 -13.39
C ARG A 3 -11.62 17.62 -13.21
N ALA A 4 -11.09 16.55 -12.61
CA ALA A 4 -9.65 16.38 -12.37
C ALA A 4 -8.94 15.89 -13.64
N VAL A 5 -9.54 14.96 -14.40
CA VAL A 5 -8.98 14.47 -15.68
C VAL A 5 -9.01 15.57 -16.75
N GLY A 6 -10.06 16.40 -16.76
CA GLY A 6 -10.15 17.53 -17.69
C GLY A 6 -9.18 18.69 -17.41
N SER A 7 -8.49 18.70 -16.28
CA SER A 7 -7.46 19.69 -15.93
C SER A 7 -6.03 19.19 -16.17
N PHE A 8 -5.86 18.03 -16.81
CA PHE A 8 -4.52 17.55 -17.13
C PHE A 8 -3.90 18.44 -18.22
N PRO A 9 -2.63 18.83 -18.05
CA PRO A 9 -1.93 19.67 -19.01
C PRO A 9 -1.72 18.90 -20.33
N GLU A 10 -1.90 19.57 -21.47
CA GLU A 10 -1.63 18.98 -22.80
C GLU A 10 -0.12 18.81 -23.07
N SER A 11 0.72 19.59 -22.37
CA SER A 11 2.19 19.51 -22.42
C SER A 11 2.78 19.71 -21.03
N LEU A 12 3.85 18.97 -20.73
CA LEU A 12 4.65 19.13 -19.52
C LEU A 12 5.83 20.07 -19.85
N ASP A 13 5.73 21.34 -19.49
CA ASP A 13 6.87 22.26 -19.55
C ASP A 13 7.72 22.18 -18.27
N ASP A 14 8.90 22.81 -18.29
CA ASP A 14 9.87 22.70 -17.19
C ASP A 14 9.31 23.27 -15.87
N ASP A 15 8.56 24.38 -15.92
CA ASP A 15 7.95 25.00 -14.73
C ASP A 15 6.92 24.05 -14.09
N LEU A 16 6.06 23.44 -14.90
CA LEU A 16 5.11 22.45 -14.42
C LEU A 16 5.79 21.18 -13.89
N LEU A 17 6.88 20.73 -14.53
CA LEU A 17 7.66 19.60 -14.03
C LEU A 17 8.25 19.88 -12.65
N ASP A 18 8.71 21.10 -12.39
CA ASP A 18 9.19 21.52 -11.08
C ASP A 18 8.06 21.52 -10.02
N GLU A 19 6.85 22.00 -10.37
CA GLU A 19 5.68 21.92 -9.49
C GLU A 19 5.29 20.46 -9.18
N LEU A 20 5.32 19.58 -10.19
CA LEU A 20 5.05 18.15 -10.00
C LEU A 20 6.14 17.47 -9.17
N ALA A 21 7.41 17.86 -9.33
CA ALA A 21 8.50 17.35 -8.50
C ALA A 21 8.34 17.75 -7.03
N ALA A 22 7.84 18.96 -6.76
CA ALA A 22 7.52 19.41 -5.41
C ALA A 22 6.40 18.56 -4.79
N ASP A 23 5.28 18.37 -5.49
CA ASP A 23 4.19 17.49 -5.02
C ASP A 23 4.68 16.05 -4.80
N TYR A 24 5.51 15.52 -5.70
CA TYR A 24 6.09 14.19 -5.55
C TYR A 24 6.94 14.09 -4.27
N ALA A 25 7.78 15.10 -4.02
CA ALA A 25 8.58 15.14 -2.80
C ALA A 25 7.69 15.21 -1.55
N ASP A 26 6.62 16.01 -1.61
CA ASP A 26 5.66 16.23 -0.54
C ASP A 26 4.86 14.98 -0.16
N ILE A 27 4.57 14.12 -1.14
CA ILE A 27 3.88 12.84 -0.93
C ILE A 27 4.89 11.75 -0.51
N TYR A 28 5.95 11.55 -1.30
CA TYR A 28 6.73 10.31 -1.27
C TYR A 28 8.10 10.41 -0.60
N LEU A 29 8.68 11.61 -0.44
CA LEU A 29 10.05 11.77 0.06
C LEU A 29 10.13 12.41 1.45
N ASN A 30 9.38 13.48 1.68
CA ASN A 30 9.43 14.25 2.92
C ASN A 30 8.18 14.05 3.81
N HIS A 31 7.12 13.43 3.26
CA HIS A 31 5.83 13.19 3.90
C HIS A 31 5.16 14.45 4.49
N SER A 32 5.39 15.63 3.90
CA SER A 32 4.86 16.91 4.36
C SER A 32 3.33 16.96 4.28
N LEU A 33 2.72 16.23 3.35
CA LEU A 33 1.26 16.10 3.26
C LEU A 33 0.69 15.14 4.32
N GLN A 34 1.53 14.49 5.11
CA GLN A 34 1.18 13.40 6.03
C GLN A 34 0.42 12.26 5.31
N ALA A 35 0.64 12.11 4.00
CA ALA A 35 0.08 11.05 3.17
C ALA A 35 1.17 10.02 2.92
N SER A 36 1.49 9.22 3.94
CA SER A 36 2.51 8.17 3.81
C SER A 36 2.08 7.16 2.74
N PRO A 37 2.97 6.74 1.82
CA PRO A 37 2.71 5.68 0.87
C PRO A 37 2.86 4.27 1.47
N LEU A 38 2.93 4.14 2.80
CA LEU A 38 3.14 2.87 3.51
C LEU A 38 1.88 2.47 4.28
N GLU A 39 1.38 1.24 4.07
CA GLU A 39 0.19 0.70 4.76
C GLU A 39 0.29 0.80 6.29
N SER A 40 1.46 0.51 6.86
CA SER A 40 1.69 0.53 8.31
C SER A 40 1.31 1.85 8.96
N VAL A 41 1.59 2.99 8.31
CA VAL A 41 1.24 4.32 8.85
C VAL A 41 -0.27 4.52 8.95
N TRP A 42 -1.06 3.85 8.12
CA TRP A 42 -2.52 4.01 8.11
C TRP A 42 -3.23 3.06 9.05
N LEU A 43 -2.68 1.85 9.24
CA LEU A 43 -3.33 0.80 10.02
C LEU A 43 -2.84 0.72 11.47
N ASP A 44 -1.64 1.22 11.75
CA ASP A 44 -1.11 1.30 13.10
C ASP A 44 -1.75 2.45 13.89
N GLU A 45 -2.07 2.20 15.16
CA GLU A 45 -2.72 3.19 16.05
C GLU A 45 -1.82 4.40 16.32
N GLU A 46 -0.49 4.20 16.31
CA GLU A 46 0.51 5.25 16.53
C GLU A 46 1.04 5.83 15.20
N HIS A 47 0.48 5.41 14.06
CA HIS A 47 0.88 5.83 12.72
C HIS A 47 2.37 5.56 12.41
N LEU A 48 2.93 4.48 12.97
CA LEU A 48 4.32 4.12 12.79
C LEU A 48 4.57 3.34 11.48
N THR A 49 5.76 3.49 10.93
CA THR A 49 6.23 2.68 9.79
C THR A 49 6.73 1.31 10.25
N CYS A 50 6.85 0.34 9.33
CA CYS A 50 7.47 -0.97 9.59
C CYS A 50 6.77 -1.78 10.70
N GLN A 51 5.45 -1.67 10.77
CA GLN A 51 4.62 -2.40 11.74
C GLN A 51 4.15 -3.75 11.15
N GLU A 52 3.24 -4.41 11.85
CA GLU A 52 2.74 -5.75 11.54
C GLU A 52 2.34 -5.94 10.07
N SER A 53 1.66 -4.96 9.45
CA SER A 53 1.25 -5.02 8.05
C SER A 53 2.42 -5.23 7.08
N MET A 54 3.58 -4.61 7.35
CA MET A 54 4.79 -4.78 6.53
C MET A 54 5.30 -6.21 6.53
N PHE A 55 5.28 -6.88 7.70
CA PHE A 55 5.66 -8.28 7.79
C PHE A 55 4.65 -9.21 7.13
N GLN A 56 3.36 -8.88 7.22
CA GLN A 56 2.29 -9.62 6.53
C GLN A 56 2.43 -9.52 5.00
N VAL A 57 2.69 -8.32 4.47
CA VAL A 57 2.94 -8.10 3.04
C VAL A 57 4.22 -8.82 2.60
N ARG A 58 5.29 -8.80 3.41
CA ARG A 58 6.50 -9.58 3.12
C ARG A 58 6.20 -11.08 3.00
N ALA A 59 5.39 -11.63 3.90
CA ALA A 59 5.01 -13.04 3.83
C ALA A 59 4.28 -13.37 2.52
N TRP A 60 3.45 -12.45 2.00
CA TRP A 60 2.85 -12.59 0.67
C TRP A 60 3.90 -12.67 -0.44
N TYR A 61 4.92 -11.81 -0.41
CA TYR A 61 5.99 -11.84 -1.42
C TYR A 61 6.77 -13.16 -1.35
N GLU A 62 7.10 -13.62 -0.14
CA GLU A 62 7.82 -14.88 0.08
C GLU A 62 7.06 -16.11 -0.44
N LEU A 63 5.72 -16.13 -0.33
CA LEU A 63 4.88 -17.21 -0.88
C LEU A 63 5.03 -17.39 -2.40
N TYR A 64 5.44 -16.34 -3.11
CA TYR A 64 5.67 -16.34 -4.55
C TYR A 64 7.17 -16.29 -4.92
N GLY A 65 8.05 -16.45 -3.93
CA GLY A 65 9.50 -16.38 -4.14
C GLY A 65 9.98 -14.98 -4.54
N LEU A 66 9.26 -13.94 -4.14
CA LEU A 66 9.58 -12.54 -4.38
C LEU A 66 10.17 -11.89 -3.12
N MET A 67 10.90 -10.79 -3.32
CA MET A 67 11.37 -9.91 -2.26
C MET A 67 11.52 -8.49 -2.81
N ALA A 68 11.39 -7.48 -1.94
CA ALA A 68 11.79 -6.12 -2.28
C ALA A 68 13.30 -6.06 -2.60
N GLU A 69 13.69 -5.22 -3.55
CA GLU A 69 15.10 -5.06 -3.95
C GLU A 69 15.94 -4.50 -2.79
N ASP A 70 15.46 -3.43 -2.15
CA ASP A 70 16.01 -2.90 -0.91
C ASP A 70 14.91 -2.35 -0.02
N TRP A 71 14.52 -3.15 0.99
CA TRP A 71 13.49 -2.78 1.95
C TRP A 71 13.83 -1.52 2.76
N ARG A 72 15.12 -1.15 2.86
CA ARG A 72 15.54 0.08 3.57
C ARG A 72 15.24 1.35 2.78
N ILE A 73 15.14 1.23 1.46
CA ILE A 73 14.76 2.34 0.57
C ILE A 73 13.24 2.34 0.38
N ARG A 74 12.65 1.15 0.18
CA ARG A 74 11.22 0.98 -0.03
C ARG A 74 10.71 -0.20 0.80
N PRO A 75 10.10 0.05 1.98
CA PRO A 75 9.53 -1.00 2.82
C PRO A 75 8.52 -1.85 2.05
N ASP A 76 8.37 -3.12 2.46
CA ASP A 76 7.54 -4.10 1.73
C ASP A 76 6.07 -3.67 1.60
N ASP A 77 5.56 -2.84 2.51
CA ASP A 77 4.20 -2.32 2.48
C ASP A 77 4.00 -1.00 1.71
N ASP A 78 4.99 -0.58 0.93
CA ASP A 78 4.89 0.59 0.05
C ASP A 78 3.90 0.37 -1.11
N LEU A 79 3.11 1.41 -1.42
CA LEU A 79 2.10 1.41 -2.48
C LEU A 79 2.61 0.82 -3.81
N VAL A 80 3.81 1.21 -4.24
CA VAL A 80 4.37 0.77 -5.53
C VAL A 80 4.61 -0.74 -5.51
N LEU A 81 5.16 -1.28 -4.42
CA LEU A 81 5.40 -2.73 -4.31
C LEU A 81 4.09 -3.50 -4.23
N GLN A 82 3.10 -3.02 -3.48
CA GLN A 82 1.78 -3.65 -3.43
C GLN A 82 1.10 -3.70 -4.81
N LEU A 83 1.14 -2.60 -5.56
CA LEU A 83 0.60 -2.54 -6.93
C LEU A 83 1.37 -3.45 -7.90
N GLN A 84 2.70 -3.50 -7.79
CA GLN A 84 3.53 -4.41 -8.57
C GLN A 84 3.21 -5.88 -8.27
N PHE A 85 2.97 -6.21 -7.00
CA PHE A 85 2.60 -7.57 -6.61
C PHE A 85 1.22 -7.96 -7.16
N VAL A 86 0.23 -7.07 -7.09
CA VAL A 86 -1.07 -7.30 -7.75
C VAL A 86 -0.87 -7.54 -9.25
N SER A 87 -0.09 -6.70 -9.93
CA SER A 87 0.24 -6.87 -11.37
C SER A 87 0.95 -8.20 -11.66
N TYR A 88 1.86 -8.63 -10.78
CA TYR A 88 2.55 -9.91 -10.89
C TYR A 88 1.57 -11.08 -10.86
N LEU A 89 0.60 -11.06 -9.94
CA LEU A 89 -0.41 -12.11 -9.81
C LEU A 89 -1.27 -12.25 -11.09
N PHE A 90 -1.54 -11.16 -11.80
CA PHE A 90 -2.23 -11.20 -13.09
C PHE A 90 -1.36 -11.69 -14.26
N SER A 91 -0.06 -11.42 -14.21
CA SER A 91 0.85 -11.66 -15.33
C SER A 91 1.33 -13.11 -15.40
N ASN A 92 1.52 -13.76 -14.26
CA ASN A 92 2.39 -14.94 -14.16
C ASN A 92 1.66 -16.28 -14.00
N GLN A 93 0.72 -16.56 -14.91
CA GLN A 93 -0.21 -17.71 -14.96
C GLN A 93 -1.57 -17.37 -14.38
N LYS A 94 -2.55 -17.14 -15.27
CA LYS A 94 -3.98 -16.95 -14.95
C LYS A 94 -4.61 -18.26 -14.44
N SER A 95 -4.08 -18.77 -13.34
CA SER A 95 -4.75 -19.81 -12.58
C SER A 95 -5.76 -19.17 -11.66
N GLU A 96 -6.85 -19.89 -11.42
CA GLU A 96 -7.89 -19.52 -10.47
C GLU A 96 -7.30 -19.11 -9.11
N LYS A 97 -6.27 -19.85 -8.64
CA LYS A 97 -5.54 -19.54 -7.40
C LYS A 97 -4.95 -18.12 -7.40
N HIS A 98 -4.28 -17.69 -8.49
CA HIS A 98 -3.66 -16.36 -8.51
C HIS A 98 -4.69 -15.23 -8.49
N LEU A 99 -5.85 -15.43 -9.12
CA LEU A 99 -6.95 -14.46 -9.07
C LEU A 99 -7.56 -14.37 -7.66
N GLN A 100 -7.72 -15.52 -6.99
CA GLN A 100 -8.17 -15.57 -5.60
C GLN A 100 -7.17 -14.93 -4.65
N ASP A 101 -5.88 -15.17 -4.84
CA ASP A 101 -4.82 -14.56 -4.04
C ASP A 101 -4.71 -13.05 -4.30
N ALA A 102 -4.92 -12.58 -5.54
CA ALA A 102 -4.99 -11.16 -5.84
C ALA A 102 -6.18 -10.50 -5.13
N ALA A 103 -7.37 -11.12 -5.20
CA ALA A 103 -8.56 -10.66 -4.49
C ALA A 103 -8.30 -10.57 -2.98
N ARG A 104 -7.69 -11.62 -2.41
CA ARG A 104 -7.38 -11.70 -0.98
C ARG A 104 -6.35 -10.66 -0.55
N PHE A 105 -5.24 -10.52 -1.29
CA PHE A 105 -4.22 -9.51 -1.01
C PHE A 105 -4.81 -8.09 -1.07
N MET A 106 -5.68 -7.82 -2.04
CA MET A 106 -6.36 -6.52 -2.14
C MET A 106 -7.28 -6.26 -0.94
N ASP A 107 -8.05 -7.26 -0.51
CA ASP A 107 -8.95 -7.13 0.65
C ASP A 107 -8.20 -6.99 1.99
N GLU A 108 -7.11 -7.74 2.16
CA GLU A 108 -6.35 -7.86 3.42
C GLU A 108 -5.27 -6.78 3.59
N HIS A 109 -4.85 -6.14 2.50
CA HIS A 109 -3.80 -5.11 2.46
C HIS A 109 -4.24 -3.87 1.68
N LEU A 110 -3.99 -3.83 0.36
CA LEU A 110 -4.07 -2.62 -0.47
C LEU A 110 -5.33 -1.77 -0.25
N LEU A 111 -6.51 -2.38 -0.22
CA LEU A 111 -7.78 -1.64 -0.14
C LEU A 111 -8.17 -1.19 1.27
N ARG A 112 -7.41 -1.57 2.30
CA ARG A 112 -7.69 -1.14 3.68
C ARG A 112 -7.29 0.31 3.95
N TRP A 113 -6.42 0.88 3.11
CA TRP A 113 -5.81 2.18 3.35
C TRP A 113 -5.71 3.07 2.10
N LEU A 114 -5.76 2.49 0.90
CA LEU A 114 -5.57 3.23 -0.36
C LEU A 114 -6.58 4.36 -0.54
N ALA A 115 -7.84 4.18 -0.14
CA ALA A 115 -8.85 5.23 -0.25
C ALA A 115 -8.50 6.45 0.61
N ASP A 116 -8.09 6.23 1.87
CA ASP A 116 -7.72 7.30 2.79
C ASP A 116 -6.43 8.01 2.35
N PHE A 117 -5.44 7.24 1.86
CA PHE A 117 -4.25 7.79 1.20
C PHE A 117 -4.62 8.70 0.03
N SER A 118 -5.42 8.20 -0.90
CA SER A 118 -5.78 8.93 -2.10
C SER A 118 -6.60 10.18 -1.81
N HIS A 119 -7.50 10.13 -0.83
CA HIS A 119 -8.22 11.31 -0.37
C HIS A 119 -7.31 12.33 0.30
N ARG A 120 -6.35 11.88 1.13
CA ARG A 120 -5.40 12.80 1.78
C ARG A 120 -4.51 13.51 0.75
N VAL A 121 -3.96 12.76 -0.22
CA VAL A 121 -3.21 13.34 -1.34
C VAL A 121 -4.08 14.35 -2.09
N ALA A 122 -5.28 13.95 -2.52
CA ALA A 122 -6.16 14.82 -3.29
C ALA A 122 -6.59 16.11 -2.55
N SER A 123 -6.65 16.07 -1.23
CA SER A 123 -7.01 17.22 -0.40
C SER A 123 -5.84 18.17 -0.10
N ARG A 124 -4.59 17.73 -0.31
CA ARG A 124 -3.39 18.43 0.17
C ARG A 124 -2.35 18.73 -0.91
N SER A 125 -2.36 18.02 -2.04
CA SER A 125 -1.46 18.32 -3.17
C SER A 125 -1.69 19.73 -3.69
N ALA A 126 -0.61 20.40 -4.08
CA ALA A 126 -0.67 21.72 -4.68
C ALA A 126 -1.22 21.66 -6.11
N THR A 127 -0.92 20.58 -6.84
CA THR A 127 -1.34 20.39 -8.22
C THR A 127 -2.50 19.38 -8.35
N PRO A 128 -3.35 19.52 -9.38
CA PRO A 128 -4.41 18.56 -9.65
C PRO A 128 -3.91 17.22 -10.19
N TYR A 129 -2.65 17.11 -10.62
CA TYR A 129 -2.12 15.93 -11.27
C TYR A 129 -2.03 14.74 -10.31
N PHE A 130 -1.28 14.87 -9.21
CA PHE A 130 -1.16 13.79 -8.23
C PHE A 130 -2.47 13.52 -7.47
N ALA A 131 -3.30 14.55 -7.26
CA ALA A 131 -4.66 14.37 -6.78
C ALA A 131 -5.48 13.47 -7.72
N GLY A 132 -5.42 13.73 -9.03
CA GLY A 132 -6.10 12.93 -10.05
C GLY A 132 -5.56 11.50 -10.13
N VAL A 133 -4.24 11.33 -10.14
CA VAL A 133 -3.59 10.01 -10.18
C VAL A 133 -3.96 9.18 -8.96
N ALA A 134 -3.87 9.74 -7.75
CA ALA A 134 -4.19 8.99 -6.53
C ALA A 134 -5.66 8.55 -6.49
N LEU A 135 -6.59 9.44 -6.84
CA LEU A 135 -8.02 9.10 -6.90
C LEU A 135 -8.32 8.07 -7.98
N LEU A 136 -7.69 8.18 -9.16
CA LEU A 136 -7.85 7.21 -10.25
C LEU A 136 -7.34 5.83 -9.84
N THR A 137 -6.16 5.76 -9.21
CA THR A 137 -5.60 4.50 -8.70
C THR A 137 -6.54 3.83 -7.70
N ALA A 138 -7.07 4.58 -6.71
CA ALA A 138 -8.00 4.04 -5.73
C ALA A 138 -9.27 3.48 -6.39
N ALA A 139 -9.91 4.26 -7.26
CA ALA A 139 -11.15 3.79 -7.91
C ALA A 139 -10.91 2.61 -8.86
N TYR A 140 -9.79 2.61 -9.57
CA TYR A 140 -9.43 1.49 -10.43
C TYR A 140 -9.21 0.21 -9.62
N CYS A 141 -8.52 0.29 -8.48
CA CYS A 141 -8.34 -0.86 -7.60
C CYS A 141 -9.66 -1.35 -7.00
N GLU A 142 -10.58 -0.46 -6.62
CA GLU A 142 -11.92 -0.84 -6.17
C GLU A 142 -12.71 -1.56 -7.28
N GLU A 143 -12.76 -0.99 -8.48
CA GLU A 143 -13.46 -1.60 -9.62
C GLU A 143 -12.84 -2.95 -10.01
N LEU A 144 -11.51 -3.04 -10.02
CA LEU A 144 -10.78 -4.28 -10.25
C LEU A 144 -11.17 -5.36 -9.24
N ARG A 145 -11.32 -5.00 -7.95
CA ARG A 145 -11.72 -5.95 -6.93
C ARG A 145 -13.15 -6.42 -7.10
N ASP A 146 -14.06 -5.54 -7.49
CA ASP A 146 -15.45 -5.88 -7.80
C ASP A 146 -15.52 -6.83 -9.01
N LEU A 147 -14.73 -6.57 -10.05
CA LEU A 147 -14.60 -7.47 -11.20
C LEU A 147 -14.06 -8.85 -10.78
N LEU A 148 -13.02 -8.88 -9.94
CA LEU A 148 -12.46 -10.13 -9.41
C LEU A 148 -13.53 -10.94 -8.68
N ALA A 149 -14.40 -10.31 -7.89
CA ALA A 149 -15.49 -11.00 -7.17
C ALA A 149 -16.43 -11.73 -8.14
N VAL A 150 -16.76 -11.10 -9.27
CA VAL A 150 -17.57 -11.70 -10.34
C VAL A 150 -16.83 -12.85 -11.02
N VAL A 151 -15.56 -12.65 -11.36
CA VAL A 151 -14.75 -13.63 -12.11
C VAL A 151 -14.50 -14.90 -11.31
N ILE A 152 -14.12 -14.78 -10.03
CA ILE A 152 -13.82 -15.94 -9.16
C ILE A 152 -15.09 -16.53 -8.52
N GLY A 153 -16.24 -15.87 -8.68
CA GLY A 153 -17.51 -16.30 -8.10
C GLY A 153 -17.56 -16.22 -6.57
N GLN A 154 -16.76 -15.33 -5.96
CA GLN A 154 -16.71 -15.14 -4.50
C GLN A 154 -16.98 -13.67 -4.16
N PRO A 155 -17.96 -13.37 -3.29
CA PRO A 155 -18.22 -11.99 -2.89
C PRO A 155 -17.04 -11.41 -2.10
N ARG A 156 -16.99 -10.08 -2.01
CA ARG A 156 -16.05 -9.41 -1.11
C ARG A 156 -16.38 -9.77 0.34
N PRO A 157 -15.38 -10.07 1.18
CA PRO A 157 -15.59 -10.26 2.59
C PRO A 157 -16.08 -8.96 3.24
N SER A 158 -16.85 -9.07 4.32
CA SER A 158 -17.23 -7.89 5.11
C SER A 158 -16.01 -7.28 5.84
N PRO A 159 -16.07 -6.00 6.24
CA PRO A 159 -15.02 -5.41 7.07
C PRO A 159 -14.74 -6.20 8.34
N GLU A 160 -15.77 -6.80 8.97
CA GLU A 160 -15.61 -7.65 10.16
C GLU A 160 -14.89 -8.96 9.83
N GLU A 161 -15.19 -9.59 8.69
CA GLU A 161 -14.49 -10.79 8.24
C GLU A 161 -13.01 -10.51 7.92
N ILE A 162 -12.72 -9.37 7.28
CA ILE A 162 -11.34 -8.93 7.05
C ILE A 162 -10.65 -8.70 8.39
N ALA A 163 -11.27 -7.96 9.30
CA ALA A 163 -10.70 -7.69 10.62
C ALA A 163 -10.39 -8.98 11.39
N GLU A 164 -11.28 -9.98 11.33
CA GLU A 164 -11.05 -11.28 11.96
C GLU A 164 -9.86 -12.03 11.34
N ARG A 165 -9.74 -12.05 10.01
CA ARG A 165 -8.61 -12.69 9.30
C ARG A 165 -7.28 -12.02 9.60
N MET A 166 -7.30 -10.70 9.78
CA MET A 166 -6.12 -9.87 10.01
C MET A 166 -5.74 -9.74 11.49
N LYS A 167 -6.47 -10.40 12.39
CA LYS A 167 -6.03 -10.51 13.78
C LYS A 167 -4.68 -11.24 13.84
N PRO A 168 -3.70 -10.70 14.58
CA PRO A 168 -2.46 -11.42 14.78
C PRO A 168 -2.74 -12.73 15.52
N ASN A 169 -2.24 -13.84 14.98
CA ASN A 169 -2.20 -15.11 15.71
C ASN A 169 -1.21 -14.95 16.90
N ALA A 170 -1.74 -14.79 18.11
CA ALA A 170 -1.00 -14.45 19.34
C ALA A 170 -0.06 -15.58 19.86
N PRO A 171 0.87 -15.30 20.82
CA PRO A 171 1.20 -14.03 21.48
C PRO A 171 2.62 -13.51 21.15
N LYS A 172 2.84 -12.20 21.32
CA LYS A 172 4.18 -11.61 21.47
C LYS A 172 4.87 -12.37 22.61
N GLN A 173 5.90 -13.15 22.31
CA GLN A 173 6.80 -13.64 23.35
C GLN A 173 7.31 -12.39 24.08
N GLU A 174 6.92 -12.21 25.34
CA GLU A 174 7.59 -11.26 26.22
C GLU A 174 9.04 -11.74 26.36
N VAL A 175 9.89 -11.30 25.44
CA VAL A 175 11.32 -11.43 25.61
C VAL A 175 11.64 -10.53 26.78
N SER A 176 11.85 -11.11 27.96
CA SER A 176 12.35 -10.37 29.11
C SER A 176 13.75 -9.88 28.74
N LEU A 177 13.85 -8.68 28.18
CA LEU A 177 15.12 -8.03 27.94
C LEU A 177 15.64 -7.61 29.31
N SER A 178 16.41 -8.50 29.94
CA SER A 178 17.27 -8.14 31.05
C SER A 178 18.34 -7.19 30.51
N TYR A 179 18.02 -5.90 30.45
CA TYR A 179 18.97 -4.87 30.11
C TYR A 179 20.01 -4.76 31.23
N MET A 180 21.21 -5.32 31.00
CA MET A 180 22.38 -5.03 31.82
C MET A 180 23.23 -3.99 31.07
N PRO A 181 23.31 -2.74 31.55
CA PRO A 181 24.21 -1.76 30.98
C PRO A 181 25.65 -2.26 31.10
N GLY A 182 26.38 -2.34 29.98
CA GLY A 182 27.82 -2.60 29.95
C GLY A 182 28.29 -3.94 29.37
N MET A 183 27.40 -4.84 28.93
CA MET A 183 27.81 -6.02 28.16
C MET A 183 27.31 -5.91 26.72
N GLY A 184 28.25 -5.78 25.78
CA GLY A 184 27.96 -5.97 24.35
C GLY A 184 27.52 -7.41 24.07
N PRO A 185 26.87 -7.69 22.93
CA PRO A 185 26.38 -9.03 22.61
C PRO A 185 27.55 -10.02 22.64
N ALA A 186 27.41 -11.07 23.45
CA ALA A 186 28.31 -12.20 23.42
C ALA A 186 28.11 -12.94 22.09
N VAL A 187 29.20 -13.14 21.36
CA VAL A 187 29.27 -13.82 20.06
C VAL A 187 28.89 -15.29 20.20
#